data_AF-A0A956F5R2-F1
#
_entry.id   AF-A0A956F5R2-F1
#
_cell.length_a   1.000
_cell.length_b   1.000
_cell.length_c   1.000
_cell.angle_alpha   90.00
_cell.angle_beta   90.00
_cell.angle_gamma   90.00
#
_symmetry.space_group_name_H-M   'P 1'
#
loop_
_entity.id
_entity.type
_entity.pdbx_description
1 polymer ?
#
loop_
_entity_poly.entity_id
_entity_poly.type
_entity_poly.pdbx_seq_one_letter_code
_entity_poly.pdbx_strand_id
1 'polypeptide(L)'
;MSEPMPPAAAAVREEDEDDVLLPPPEARQWLLDQLAELVRARGPGPLLRAPLLEPREEFFPDPWAGGEASVRRLARRLLRYAGIDAHPVEVTILDEAGSIAAGTSGVSFEGLRGGTLEFAVQSAALRDPLIVVPAMARAVAEAFRRVHRLPTGDDVKFQRLVDVTAVYLGFGLLTANAALRHAGTGGGWGRRSSRVRTRLGVLDPQSVAFLLAAQLEARQLDAKARRAVLRGLGPNPVAFVRAAQPGLAQLEPLLAERLGLPPREQWPPPPAMSELVAPLHDEDEPESEPEERKDEDRGIKGMNEGRPVFRVERSMALRLAKMLALPTAMLGMVAGRMQLGIDLPMGQAIAAAAALGAVGLVVGRMIPDRRCSEPKCGTALDPEMKVCPLCGGTIMGVIHHPRERLAAEEALARGEEATERDAGDAEEPRVKTGSKATSESS
;
A
#
# COMPACT_ATOMS: atom_id res chain seq x y z
N MET A 1 73.35 -15.41 -7.96
CA MET A 1 72.07 -16.15 -7.91
C MET A 1 71.05 -15.18 -7.36
N SER A 2 70.37 -14.46 -8.26
CA SER A 2 69.36 -13.46 -7.88
C SER A 2 68.01 -14.14 -7.95
N GLU A 3 67.33 -14.24 -6.81
CA GLU A 3 65.98 -14.78 -6.73
C GLU A 3 65.00 -13.85 -7.47
N PRO A 4 64.05 -14.40 -8.25
CA PRO A 4 63.04 -13.60 -8.92
C PRO A 4 62.02 -13.08 -7.89
N MET A 5 61.77 -11.77 -7.98
CA MET A 5 60.75 -11.05 -7.22
C MET A 5 59.37 -11.66 -7.51
N PRO A 6 58.51 -11.90 -6.49
CA PRO A 6 57.18 -12.42 -6.72
C PRO A 6 56.34 -11.41 -7.52
N PRO A 7 55.44 -11.87 -8.40
CA PRO A 7 54.57 -10.97 -9.16
C PRO A 7 53.68 -10.18 -8.21
N ALA A 8 53.57 -8.88 -8.48
CA ALA A 8 52.65 -7.98 -7.80
C ALA A 8 51.25 -8.58 -7.79
N ALA A 9 50.62 -8.61 -6.62
CA ALA A 9 49.23 -8.99 -6.46
C ALA A 9 48.38 -8.17 -7.44
N ALA A 10 47.73 -8.86 -8.37
CA ALA A 10 46.79 -8.27 -9.30
C ALA A 10 45.72 -7.54 -8.48
N ALA A 11 45.60 -6.23 -8.69
CA ALA A 11 44.46 -5.46 -8.23
C ALA A 11 43.19 -6.16 -8.74
N VAL A 12 42.37 -6.64 -7.81
CA VAL A 12 40.98 -7.02 -8.11
C VAL A 12 40.36 -5.77 -8.72
N ARG A 13 40.05 -5.82 -10.01
CA ARG A 13 39.45 -4.71 -10.76
C ARG A 13 38.13 -4.37 -10.07
N GLU A 14 37.91 -3.11 -9.71
CA GLU A 14 36.63 -2.55 -9.23
C GLU A 14 35.48 -2.66 -10.28
N GLU A 15 35.63 -3.51 -11.29
CA GLU A 15 34.74 -3.64 -12.45
C GLU A 15 33.46 -4.44 -12.15
N ASP A 16 33.29 -5.04 -10.96
CA ASP A 16 32.11 -5.89 -10.64
C ASP A 16 31.00 -5.18 -9.81
N GLU A 17 31.28 -4.10 -9.07
CA GLU A 17 30.25 -3.45 -8.23
C GLU A 17 29.37 -2.47 -9.02
N ASP A 18 29.95 -1.73 -9.97
CA ASP A 18 29.21 -0.78 -10.82
C ASP A 18 28.25 -1.47 -11.79
N ASP A 19 28.54 -2.72 -12.18
CA ASP A 19 27.70 -3.51 -13.09
C ASP A 19 26.36 -3.93 -12.45
N VAL A 20 26.30 -3.95 -11.11
CA VAL A 20 25.07 -4.27 -10.36
C VAL A 20 24.23 -3.02 -10.06
N LEU A 21 24.89 -1.88 -9.82
CA LEU A 21 24.26 -0.65 -9.35
C LEU A 21 23.76 0.28 -10.47
N LEU A 22 24.26 0.11 -11.69
CA LEU A 22 23.90 0.92 -12.83
C LEU A 22 23.13 0.12 -13.88
N PRO A 23 22.23 0.75 -14.64
CA PRO A 23 21.64 0.07 -15.79
C PRO A 23 22.71 -0.24 -16.85
N PRO A 24 22.49 -1.18 -17.78
CA PRO A 24 23.43 -1.46 -18.87
C PRO A 24 23.76 -0.20 -19.71
N PRO A 25 24.96 -0.09 -20.32
CA PRO A 25 25.36 1.08 -21.09
C PRO A 25 24.38 1.49 -22.20
N GLU A 26 23.82 0.51 -22.93
CA GLU A 26 22.81 0.74 -23.96
C GLU A 26 21.50 1.29 -23.38
N ALA A 27 21.13 0.88 -22.17
CA ALA A 27 19.98 1.40 -21.45
C ALA A 27 20.24 2.84 -20.99
N ARG A 28 21.44 3.15 -20.47
CA ARG A 28 21.85 4.53 -20.11
C ARG A 28 21.73 5.46 -21.32
N GLN A 29 22.27 5.02 -22.46
CA GLN A 29 22.21 5.76 -23.72
C GLN A 29 20.76 6.03 -24.11
N TRP A 30 19.93 5.00 -24.16
CA TRP A 30 18.51 5.11 -24.49
C TRP A 30 17.78 6.09 -23.56
N LEU A 31 17.99 5.99 -22.24
CA LEU A 31 17.34 6.85 -21.24
C LEU A 31 17.67 8.33 -21.47
N LEU A 32 18.95 8.67 -21.70
CA LEU A 32 19.37 10.04 -21.97
C LEU A 32 18.82 10.55 -23.30
N ASP A 33 18.77 9.71 -24.32
CA ASP A 33 18.24 10.09 -25.64
C ASP A 33 16.73 10.38 -25.56
N GLN A 34 15.97 9.57 -24.82
CA GLN A 34 14.55 9.84 -24.59
C GLN A 34 14.30 11.09 -23.73
N LEU A 35 15.18 11.37 -22.77
CA LEU A 35 15.10 12.61 -21.99
C LEU A 35 15.39 13.84 -22.86
N ALA A 36 16.40 13.76 -23.75
CA ALA A 36 16.72 14.81 -24.71
C ALA A 36 15.57 15.05 -25.70
N GLU A 37 14.91 13.98 -26.17
CA GLU A 37 13.71 14.08 -27.03
C GLU A 37 12.56 14.81 -26.32
N LEU A 38 12.31 14.52 -25.03
CA LEU A 38 11.31 15.22 -24.23
C LEU A 38 11.65 16.71 -24.06
N VAL A 39 12.91 17.01 -23.73
CA VAL A 39 13.39 18.40 -23.63
C VAL A 39 13.21 19.14 -24.97
N ARG A 40 13.52 18.49 -26.10
CA ARG A 40 13.32 19.08 -27.43
C ARG A 40 11.85 19.33 -27.73
N ALA A 41 10.96 18.43 -27.34
CA ALA A 41 9.53 18.51 -27.64
C ALA A 41 8.77 19.49 -26.73
N ARG A 42 9.14 19.56 -25.44
CA ARG A 42 8.37 20.28 -24.40
C ARG A 42 9.16 21.37 -23.66
N GLY A 43 10.42 21.56 -24.04
CA GLY A 43 11.34 22.52 -23.42
C GLY A 43 12.04 21.95 -22.19
N PRO A 44 13.06 22.66 -21.68
CA PRO A 44 13.87 22.21 -20.54
C PRO A 44 13.24 22.56 -19.18
N GLY A 45 12.20 23.39 -19.15
CA GLY A 45 11.61 23.95 -17.94
C GLY A 45 11.25 22.91 -16.87
N PRO A 46 10.41 21.90 -17.18
CA PRO A 46 10.05 20.86 -16.22
C PRO A 46 11.28 20.12 -15.66
N LEU A 47 12.21 19.73 -16.53
CA LEU A 47 13.41 19.01 -16.12
C LEU A 47 14.25 19.81 -15.12
N LEU A 48 14.44 21.11 -15.39
CA LEU A 48 15.37 21.98 -14.67
C LEU A 48 14.74 22.68 -13.46
N ARG A 49 13.45 23.03 -13.53
CA ARG A 49 12.82 24.01 -12.63
C ARG A 49 11.59 23.49 -11.90
N ALA A 50 10.95 22.40 -12.36
CA ALA A 50 9.83 21.81 -11.62
C ALA A 50 10.29 21.38 -10.21
N PRO A 51 9.45 21.51 -9.18
CA PRO A 51 9.80 20.99 -7.86
C PRO A 51 10.06 19.48 -7.91
N LEU A 52 11.03 19.00 -7.13
CA LEU A 52 11.24 17.56 -6.93
C LEU A 52 10.30 17.12 -5.81
N LEU A 53 9.20 16.47 -6.18
CA LEU A 53 8.12 16.22 -5.23
C LEU A 53 8.48 15.15 -4.21
N GLU A 54 8.29 15.47 -2.94
CA GLU A 54 8.37 14.53 -1.82
C GLU A 54 6.95 14.28 -1.29
N PRO A 55 6.66 13.09 -0.72
CA PRO A 55 5.36 12.79 -0.12
C PRO A 55 5.25 13.48 1.26
N ARG A 56 5.32 14.81 1.27
CA ARG A 56 5.23 15.69 2.45
C ARG A 56 4.10 16.69 2.24
N GLU A 57 3.52 17.14 3.35
CA GLU A 57 2.45 18.14 3.38
C GLU A 57 2.82 19.44 2.65
N GLU A 58 4.11 19.81 2.64
CA GLU A 58 4.64 20.95 1.87
C GLU A 58 4.32 20.89 0.36
N PHE A 59 4.23 19.69 -0.22
CA PHE A 59 3.88 19.47 -1.63
C PHE A 59 2.45 18.96 -1.82
N PHE A 60 1.83 18.46 -0.76
CA PHE A 60 0.50 17.88 -0.79
C PHE A 60 -0.30 18.38 0.42
N PRO A 61 -0.68 19.66 0.45
CA PRO A 61 -1.40 20.25 1.58
C PRO A 61 -2.90 19.91 1.58
N ASP A 62 -3.38 19.26 0.50
CA ASP A 62 -4.79 18.99 0.30
C ASP A 62 -5.32 17.95 1.32
N PRO A 63 -6.53 18.15 1.88
CA PRO A 63 -7.12 17.18 2.79
C PRO A 63 -7.29 15.80 2.14
N TRP A 64 -6.90 14.75 2.87
CA TRP A 64 -7.00 13.37 2.43
C TRP A 64 -7.89 12.55 3.37
N ALA A 65 -8.94 11.96 2.81
CA ALA A 65 -9.84 11.02 3.47
C ALA A 65 -9.91 9.66 2.76
N GLY A 66 -9.15 9.47 1.66
CA GLY A 66 -9.15 8.21 0.91
C GLY A 66 -10.45 7.94 0.13
N GLY A 67 -11.26 8.98 -0.11
CA GLY A 67 -12.43 8.94 -1.00
C GLY A 67 -12.11 9.41 -2.43
N GLU A 68 -13.15 9.52 -3.26
CA GLU A 68 -13.00 9.93 -4.66
C GLU A 68 -12.56 11.39 -4.78
N ALA A 69 -13.11 12.29 -3.96
CA ALA A 69 -12.74 13.69 -3.96
C ALA A 69 -11.28 13.87 -3.51
N SER A 70 -10.84 13.10 -2.51
CA SER A 70 -9.42 13.05 -2.12
C SER A 70 -8.49 12.70 -3.28
N VAL A 71 -8.86 11.70 -4.09
CA VAL A 71 -8.05 11.29 -5.25
C VAL A 71 -8.14 12.29 -6.39
N ARG A 72 -9.31 12.89 -6.61
CA ARG A 72 -9.51 13.97 -7.58
C ARG A 72 -8.63 15.19 -7.25
N ARG A 73 -8.57 15.60 -5.97
CA ARG A 73 -7.66 16.65 -5.49
C ARG A 73 -6.20 16.28 -5.73
N LEU A 74 -5.79 15.05 -5.39
CA LEU A 74 -4.44 14.55 -5.66
C LEU A 74 -4.09 14.59 -7.16
N ALA A 75 -4.99 14.13 -8.03
CA ALA A 75 -4.80 14.17 -9.48
C ALA A 75 -4.68 15.61 -9.99
N ARG A 76 -5.59 16.51 -9.59
CA ARG A 76 -5.53 17.95 -9.92
C ARG A 76 -4.23 18.59 -9.46
N ARG A 77 -3.77 18.31 -8.24
CA ARG A 77 -2.49 18.81 -7.70
C ARG A 77 -1.31 18.35 -8.56
N LEU A 78 -1.26 17.08 -8.92
CA LEU A 78 -0.21 16.53 -9.78
C LEU A 78 -0.28 17.07 -11.22
N LEU A 79 -1.47 17.28 -11.77
CA LEU A 79 -1.66 17.94 -13.07
C LEU A 79 -1.16 19.39 -13.06
N ARG A 80 -1.34 20.10 -11.93
CA ARG A 80 -0.81 21.46 -11.75
C ARG A 80 0.71 21.46 -11.73
N TYR A 81 1.33 20.50 -11.02
CA TYR A 81 2.78 20.31 -11.09
C TYR A 81 3.27 19.97 -12.50
N ALA A 82 2.47 19.26 -13.30
CA ALA A 82 2.76 18.94 -14.69
C ALA A 82 2.43 20.07 -15.69
N GLY A 83 1.78 21.16 -15.25
CA GLY A 83 1.38 22.29 -16.09
C GLY A 83 0.23 21.97 -17.07
N ILE A 84 -0.66 21.04 -16.70
CA ILE A 84 -1.82 20.62 -17.50
C ILE A 84 -3.12 20.60 -16.67
N ASP A 85 -3.21 21.39 -15.61
CA ASP A 85 -4.38 21.49 -14.72
C ASP A 85 -5.58 22.24 -15.31
N ALA A 86 -5.46 22.78 -16.52
CA ALA A 86 -6.59 23.32 -17.27
C ALA A 86 -7.60 22.26 -17.72
N HIS A 87 -7.24 20.98 -17.65
CA HIS A 87 -8.11 19.87 -18.00
C HIS A 87 -8.97 19.43 -16.80
N PRO A 88 -10.31 19.31 -16.96
CA PRO A 88 -11.14 18.71 -15.92
C PRO A 88 -10.73 17.25 -15.68
N VAL A 89 -11.00 16.78 -14.46
CA VAL A 89 -10.58 15.47 -13.98
C VAL A 89 -11.80 14.69 -13.53
N GLU A 90 -11.91 13.45 -14.00
CA GLU A 90 -12.86 12.46 -13.53
C GLU A 90 -12.11 11.27 -12.94
N VAL A 91 -12.55 10.80 -11.78
CA VAL A 91 -11.95 9.66 -11.08
C VAL A 91 -13.01 8.62 -10.83
N THR A 92 -12.72 7.37 -11.20
CA THR A 92 -13.58 6.23 -10.88
C THR A 92 -12.86 5.33 -9.87
N ILE A 93 -13.50 5.06 -8.73
CA ILE A 93 -13.01 4.06 -7.78
C ILE A 93 -13.49 2.68 -8.20
N LEU A 94 -12.56 1.76 -8.41
CA LEU A 94 -12.84 0.36 -8.74
C LEU A 94 -12.76 -0.50 -7.48
N ASP A 95 -13.77 -1.33 -7.26
CA ASP A 95 -13.77 -2.36 -6.22
C ASP A 95 -12.82 -3.51 -6.56
N GLU A 96 -12.58 -4.43 -5.62
CA GLU A 96 -11.61 -5.53 -5.76
C GLU A 96 -11.86 -6.47 -6.96
N ALA A 97 -13.09 -6.47 -7.52
CA ALA A 97 -13.42 -7.20 -8.74
C ALA A 97 -12.94 -6.50 -10.04
N GLY A 98 -12.67 -5.19 -9.99
CA GLY A 98 -12.16 -4.41 -11.11
C GLY A 98 -10.64 -4.61 -11.30
N SER A 99 -10.26 -5.20 -12.43
CA SER A 99 -8.85 -5.38 -12.77
C SER A 99 -8.29 -4.12 -13.44
N ILE A 100 -7.20 -3.58 -12.88
CA ILE A 100 -6.34 -2.61 -13.55
C ILE A 100 -5.15 -3.37 -14.15
N ALA A 101 -4.66 -2.92 -15.32
CA ALA A 101 -3.49 -3.48 -15.98
C ALA A 101 -2.28 -3.61 -15.03
N ALA A 102 -1.49 -4.67 -15.20
CA ALA A 102 -0.32 -4.95 -14.38
C ALA A 102 0.74 -3.83 -14.46
N GLY A 103 1.36 -3.47 -13.34
CA GLY A 103 2.43 -2.46 -13.25
C GLY A 103 1.98 -1.03 -12.92
N THR A 104 0.68 -0.80 -12.80
CA THR A 104 0.04 0.48 -12.45
C THR A 104 -0.06 0.72 -10.93
N SER A 105 0.24 -0.29 -10.11
CA SER A 105 0.07 -0.25 -8.65
C SER A 105 -1.31 0.24 -8.18
N GLY A 106 -2.34 -0.02 -8.99
CA GLY A 106 -3.73 0.30 -8.65
C GLY A 106 -4.23 1.68 -9.09
N VAL A 107 -3.51 2.41 -9.95
CA VAL A 107 -4.00 3.65 -10.58
C VAL A 107 -3.70 3.65 -12.09
N SER A 108 -4.71 3.82 -12.92
CA SER A 108 -4.59 3.93 -14.38
C SER A 108 -5.16 5.23 -14.92
N PHE A 109 -4.60 5.67 -16.05
CA PHE A 109 -5.18 6.71 -16.89
C PHE A 109 -6.01 6.04 -17.99
N GLU A 110 -7.31 6.31 -18.02
CA GLU A 110 -8.25 5.65 -18.93
C GLU A 110 -8.39 6.39 -20.27
N GLY A 111 -8.10 7.70 -20.26
CA GLY A 111 -8.03 8.48 -21.48
C GLY A 111 -8.40 9.95 -21.33
N LEU A 112 -8.48 10.61 -22.48
CA LEU A 112 -8.89 12.01 -22.62
C LEU A 112 -10.18 12.03 -23.45
N ARG A 113 -11.34 12.23 -22.81
CA ARG A 113 -12.66 12.24 -23.45
C ARG A 113 -13.32 13.61 -23.27
N GLY A 114 -13.71 14.25 -24.36
CA GLY A 114 -14.35 15.56 -24.32
C GLY A 114 -13.51 16.67 -23.65
N GLY A 115 -12.20 16.51 -23.54
CA GLY A 115 -11.32 17.44 -22.81
C GLY A 115 -11.06 17.06 -21.35
N THR A 116 -11.80 16.08 -20.81
CA THR A 116 -11.67 15.55 -19.44
C THR A 116 -10.67 14.41 -19.39
N LEU A 117 -9.78 14.45 -18.40
CA LEU A 117 -8.84 13.38 -18.07
C LEU A 117 -9.51 12.39 -17.11
N GLU A 118 -9.64 11.15 -17.55
CA GLU A 118 -10.27 10.08 -16.79
C GLU A 118 -9.21 9.18 -16.15
N PHE A 119 -9.35 8.94 -14.85
CA PHE A 119 -8.49 8.05 -14.07
C PHE A 119 -9.32 6.98 -13.37
N ALA A 120 -8.80 5.75 -13.31
CA ALA A 120 -9.38 4.67 -12.52
C ALA A 120 -8.44 4.26 -11.39
N VAL A 121 -8.99 4.02 -10.20
CA VAL A 121 -8.22 3.79 -8.98
C VAL A 121 -8.80 2.62 -8.20
N GLN A 122 -7.99 1.61 -7.93
CA GLN A 122 -8.37 0.49 -7.07
C GLN A 122 -8.55 0.96 -5.63
N SER A 123 -9.68 0.58 -5.01
CA SER A 123 -10.00 0.91 -3.62
C SER A 123 -8.91 0.46 -2.64
N ALA A 124 -8.23 -0.66 -2.92
CA ALA A 124 -7.11 -1.16 -2.13
C ALA A 124 -5.89 -0.23 -2.14
N ALA A 125 -5.63 0.49 -3.23
CA ALA A 125 -4.50 1.43 -3.34
C ALA A 125 -4.71 2.67 -2.46
N LEU A 126 -5.96 3.07 -2.22
CA LEU A 126 -6.32 4.24 -1.41
C LEU A 126 -5.90 4.11 0.06
N ARG A 127 -5.67 2.87 0.53
CA ARG A 127 -5.27 2.58 1.92
C ARG A 127 -3.82 2.95 2.22
N ASP A 128 -2.99 3.13 1.19
CA ASP A 128 -1.57 3.43 1.37
C ASP A 128 -1.16 4.62 0.50
N PRO A 129 -1.03 5.84 1.08
CA PRO A 129 -0.53 7.03 0.40
C PRO A 129 0.80 6.80 -0.34
N LEU A 130 1.67 5.92 0.18
CA LEU A 130 2.96 5.59 -0.45
C LEU A 130 2.83 4.75 -1.72
N ILE A 131 1.64 4.22 -2.00
CA ILE A 131 1.30 3.52 -3.25
C ILE A 131 0.55 4.47 -4.20
N VAL A 132 -0.55 5.06 -3.72
CA VAL A 132 -1.46 5.85 -4.58
C VAL A 132 -0.80 7.12 -5.11
N VAL A 133 0.03 7.82 -4.31
CA VAL A 133 0.67 9.08 -4.75
C VAL A 133 1.67 8.84 -5.89
N PRO A 134 2.64 7.92 -5.78
CA PRO A 134 3.52 7.60 -6.90
C PRO A 134 2.79 7.01 -8.11
N ALA A 135 1.76 6.18 -7.90
CA ALA A 135 0.96 5.60 -8.97
C ALA A 135 0.18 6.67 -9.74
N MET A 136 -0.45 7.62 -9.03
CA MET A 136 -1.12 8.77 -9.65
C MET A 136 -0.12 9.68 -10.38
N ALA A 137 1.07 9.90 -9.82
CA ALA A 137 2.12 10.68 -10.51
C ALA A 137 2.53 10.04 -11.85
N ARG A 138 2.60 8.70 -11.91
CA ARG A 138 2.82 7.97 -13.16
C ARG A 138 1.64 8.13 -14.12
N ALA A 139 0.41 7.98 -13.65
CA ALA A 139 -0.78 8.16 -14.48
C ALA A 139 -0.88 9.59 -15.06
N VAL A 140 -0.49 10.60 -14.27
CA VAL A 140 -0.39 11.99 -14.75
C VAL A 140 0.73 12.16 -15.78
N ALA A 141 1.86 11.47 -15.64
CA ALA A 141 2.88 11.47 -16.67
C ALA A 141 2.36 10.85 -17.98
N GLU A 142 1.52 9.82 -17.91
CA GLU A 142 0.83 9.26 -19.08
C GLU A 142 -0.15 10.25 -19.70
N ALA A 143 -0.99 10.90 -18.88
CA ALA A 143 -1.90 11.96 -19.29
C ALA A 143 -1.15 13.11 -19.99
N PHE A 144 -0.01 13.56 -19.45
CA PHE A 144 0.85 14.57 -20.05
C PHE A 144 1.30 14.21 -21.46
N ARG A 145 1.72 12.95 -21.68
CA ARG A 145 2.08 12.47 -23.01
C ARG A 145 0.87 12.51 -23.96
N ARG A 146 -0.32 12.16 -23.48
CA ARG A 146 -1.55 12.13 -24.28
C ARG A 146 -2.03 13.53 -24.65
N VAL A 147 -2.04 14.46 -23.70
CA VAL A 147 -2.40 15.87 -23.90
C VAL A 147 -1.48 16.53 -24.92
N HIS A 148 -0.17 16.27 -24.82
CA HIS A 148 0.82 16.82 -25.75
C HIS A 148 1.05 16.01 -27.02
N ARG A 149 0.28 14.93 -27.24
CA ARG A 149 0.37 14.07 -28.43
C ARG A 149 1.81 13.59 -28.71
N LEU A 150 2.54 13.28 -27.65
CA LEU A 150 3.92 12.82 -27.77
C LEU A 150 3.97 11.44 -28.44
N PRO A 151 5.05 11.10 -29.18
CA PRO A 151 5.15 9.83 -29.87
C PRO A 151 4.90 8.63 -28.94
N THR A 152 4.08 7.72 -29.45
CA THR A 152 3.77 6.44 -28.80
C THR A 152 4.52 5.33 -29.54
N GLY A 153 5.05 4.36 -28.79
CA GLY A 153 5.60 3.13 -29.35
C GLY A 153 4.60 1.99 -29.26
N ASP A 154 5.10 0.75 -29.29
CA ASP A 154 4.37 -0.38 -28.71
C ASP A 154 4.08 -0.15 -27.21
N ASP A 155 3.19 -0.94 -26.62
CA ASP A 155 2.73 -0.77 -25.24
C ASP A 155 3.88 -0.76 -24.22
N VAL A 156 4.88 -1.63 -24.40
CA VAL A 156 6.01 -1.74 -23.47
C VAL A 156 6.90 -0.51 -23.57
N LYS A 157 7.25 -0.10 -24.80
CA LYS A 157 8.02 1.11 -25.06
C LYS A 157 7.28 2.33 -24.54
N PHE A 158 5.98 2.43 -24.78
CA PHE A 158 5.16 3.54 -24.29
C PHE A 158 5.21 3.64 -22.77
N GLN A 159 5.04 2.52 -22.05
CA GLN A 159 5.12 2.50 -20.60
C GLN A 159 6.52 2.90 -20.07
N ARG A 160 7.61 2.60 -20.78
CA ARG A 160 8.96 3.09 -20.42
C ARG A 160 9.09 4.59 -20.64
N LEU A 161 8.44 5.13 -21.67
CA LEU A 161 8.41 6.56 -21.92
C LEU A 161 7.58 7.31 -20.88
N VAL A 162 6.53 6.69 -20.32
CA VAL A 162 5.79 7.23 -19.17
C VAL A 162 6.71 7.37 -17.96
N ASP A 163 7.53 6.36 -17.66
CA ASP A 163 8.54 6.45 -16.58
C ASP A 163 9.53 7.61 -16.78
N VAL A 164 10.07 7.76 -18.00
CA VAL A 164 10.98 8.85 -18.35
C VAL A 164 10.28 10.20 -18.17
N THR A 165 9.01 10.30 -18.60
CA THR A 165 8.20 11.51 -18.47
C THR A 165 7.96 11.86 -17.01
N ALA A 166 7.71 10.88 -16.14
CA ALA A 166 7.51 11.12 -14.71
C ALA A 166 8.75 11.79 -14.07
N VAL A 167 9.96 11.34 -14.40
CA VAL A 167 11.20 12.00 -13.91
C VAL A 167 11.34 13.39 -14.51
N TYR A 168 11.11 13.55 -15.81
CA TYR A 168 11.14 14.85 -16.49
C TYR A 168 10.21 15.90 -15.83
N LEU A 169 9.05 15.48 -15.35
CA LEU A 169 8.08 16.34 -14.64
C LEU A 169 8.42 16.62 -13.16
N GLY A 170 9.49 16.04 -12.63
CA GLY A 170 9.90 16.21 -11.22
C GLY A 170 9.33 15.17 -10.26
N PHE A 171 8.68 14.11 -10.76
CA PHE A 171 8.12 13.03 -9.94
C PHE A 171 9.13 11.91 -9.62
N GLY A 172 10.39 12.08 -10.02
CA GLY A 172 11.43 11.05 -9.89
C GLY A 172 11.67 10.56 -8.46
N LEU A 173 11.54 11.41 -7.45
CA LEU A 173 11.63 11.01 -6.04
C LEU A 173 10.50 10.05 -5.64
N LEU A 174 9.26 10.37 -6.03
CA LEU A 174 8.08 9.54 -5.77
C LEU A 174 8.22 8.18 -6.45
N THR A 175 8.56 8.17 -7.74
CA THR A 175 8.61 6.94 -8.54
C THR A 175 9.83 6.09 -8.21
N ALA A 176 10.99 6.67 -7.89
CA ALA A 176 12.18 5.90 -7.49
C ALA A 176 11.95 5.12 -6.19
N ASN A 177 11.28 5.73 -5.20
CA ASN A 177 10.92 5.05 -3.95
C ASN A 177 9.87 3.94 -4.16
N ALA A 178 9.00 4.07 -5.17
CA ALA A 178 7.97 3.09 -5.49
C ALA A 178 8.41 2.01 -6.51
N ALA A 179 9.53 2.21 -7.22
CA ALA A 179 10.03 1.29 -8.24
C ALA A 179 10.42 -0.09 -7.67
N LEU A 180 10.81 -0.15 -6.40
CA LEU A 180 11.05 -1.41 -5.70
C LEU A 180 10.67 -1.28 -4.23
N ARG A 181 9.47 -1.76 -3.89
CA ARG A 181 9.02 -1.80 -2.50
C ARG A 181 8.95 -3.23 -1.99
N HIS A 182 9.54 -3.45 -0.82
CA HIS A 182 9.41 -4.67 -0.05
C HIS A 182 8.43 -4.40 1.10
N ALA A 183 7.16 -4.77 0.92
CA ALA A 183 6.20 -4.72 2.02
C ALA A 183 6.33 -6.01 2.85
N GLY A 184 6.78 -5.88 4.10
CA GLY A 184 6.72 -6.97 5.07
C GLY A 184 5.35 -6.97 5.74
N THR A 185 4.50 -7.95 5.44
CA THR A 185 3.25 -8.11 6.20
C THR A 185 3.63 -8.72 7.54
N GLY A 186 3.58 -7.90 8.61
CA GLY A 186 3.88 -8.31 9.97
C GLY A 186 2.85 -9.32 10.48
N GLY A 187 3.07 -10.60 10.19
CA GLY A 187 2.38 -11.66 10.89
C GLY A 187 2.83 -11.66 12.35
N GLY A 188 1.90 -11.42 13.28
CA GLY A 188 2.19 -11.50 14.72
C GLY A 188 2.90 -12.80 15.10
N TRP A 189 3.57 -12.77 16.27
CA TRP A 189 4.40 -13.84 16.83
C TRP A 189 3.98 -15.25 16.39
N GLY A 190 4.78 -15.87 15.51
CA GLY A 190 4.59 -17.23 15.01
C GLY A 190 4.07 -17.38 13.57
N ARG A 191 3.73 -16.30 12.86
CA ARG A 191 3.44 -16.37 11.40
C ARG A 191 4.66 -15.97 10.57
N ARG A 192 4.91 -16.72 9.48
CA ARG A 192 5.91 -16.37 8.47
C ARG A 192 5.58 -14.98 7.91
N SER A 193 6.52 -14.04 8.01
CA SER A 193 6.40 -12.76 7.33
C SER A 193 6.39 -12.99 5.83
N SER A 194 5.27 -12.69 5.18
CA SER A 194 5.23 -12.67 3.73
C SER A 194 5.79 -11.32 3.27
N ARG A 195 6.89 -11.35 2.50
CA ARG A 195 7.43 -10.18 1.81
C ARG A 195 6.73 -10.10 0.45
N VAL A 196 5.85 -9.12 0.28
CA VAL A 196 5.28 -8.82 -1.04
C VAL A 196 6.20 -7.81 -1.72
N ARG A 197 6.71 -8.16 -2.90
CA ARG A 197 7.47 -7.25 -3.75
C ARG A 197 6.47 -6.55 -4.67
N THR A 198 6.25 -5.26 -4.46
CA THR A 198 5.48 -4.41 -5.36
C THR A 198 6.43 -3.57 -6.20
N ARG A 199 6.12 -3.44 -7.49
CA ARG A 199 6.89 -2.67 -8.47
C ARG A 199 5.94 -1.71 -9.18
N LEU A 200 6.22 -0.42 -9.04
CA LEU A 200 5.60 0.60 -9.87
C LEU A 200 6.39 0.75 -11.17
N GLY A 201 5.69 0.73 -12.30
CA GLY A 201 6.27 1.00 -13.61
C GLY A 201 7.06 -0.13 -14.23
N VAL A 202 7.55 0.13 -15.45
CA VAL A 202 8.23 -0.88 -16.28
C VAL A 202 9.74 -0.70 -16.31
N LEU A 203 10.26 0.51 -16.04
CA LEU A 203 11.69 0.69 -15.81
C LEU A 203 12.13 -0.01 -14.53
N ASP A 204 13.35 -0.55 -14.53
CA ASP A 204 13.98 -1.09 -13.34
C ASP A 204 14.42 0.03 -12.39
N PRO A 205 14.63 -0.28 -11.10
CA PRO A 205 15.00 0.73 -10.11
C PRO A 205 16.30 1.47 -10.46
N GLN A 206 17.28 0.80 -11.07
CA GLN A 206 18.53 1.42 -11.48
C GLN A 206 18.29 2.45 -12.60
N SER A 207 17.44 2.13 -13.58
CA SER A 207 17.05 3.04 -14.66
C SER A 207 16.33 4.30 -14.16
N VAL A 208 15.38 4.17 -13.21
CA VAL A 208 14.69 5.34 -12.64
C VAL A 208 15.67 6.19 -11.80
N ALA A 209 16.52 5.55 -11.01
CA ALA A 209 17.55 6.23 -10.23
C ALA A 209 18.61 6.93 -11.12
N PHE A 210 18.98 6.32 -12.24
CA PHE A 210 19.88 6.92 -13.23
C PHE A 210 19.27 8.18 -13.87
N LEU A 211 18.00 8.14 -14.26
CA LEU A 211 17.27 9.32 -14.76
C LEU A 211 17.20 10.43 -13.69
N LEU A 212 16.92 10.08 -12.44
CA LEU A 212 16.92 11.04 -11.34
C LEU A 212 18.32 11.65 -11.15
N ALA A 213 19.39 10.84 -11.17
CA ALA A 213 20.76 11.33 -11.12
C ALA A 213 21.06 12.32 -12.27
N ALA A 214 20.62 12.01 -13.50
CA ALA A 214 20.75 12.90 -14.65
C ALA A 214 19.99 14.22 -14.46
N GLN A 215 18.78 14.18 -13.88
CA GLN A 215 18.03 15.39 -13.54
C GLN A 215 18.75 16.25 -12.49
N LEU A 216 19.31 15.64 -11.44
CA LEU A 216 20.05 16.37 -10.41
C LEU A 216 21.32 17.01 -10.95
N GLU A 217 22.01 16.32 -11.86
CA GLU A 217 23.20 16.83 -12.52
C GLU A 217 22.86 17.95 -13.51
N ALA A 218 21.81 17.78 -14.32
CA ALA A 218 21.30 18.82 -15.23
C ALA A 218 20.92 20.12 -14.48
N ARG A 219 20.39 20.01 -13.26
CA ARG A 219 20.04 21.16 -12.40
C ARG A 219 21.23 21.86 -11.76
N GLN A 220 22.42 21.25 -11.81
CA GLN A 220 23.64 21.73 -11.17
C GLN A 220 23.40 22.09 -9.69
N LEU A 221 22.76 21.17 -8.96
CA LEU A 221 22.47 21.39 -7.53
C LEU A 221 23.77 21.39 -6.72
N ASP A 222 23.87 22.32 -5.77
CA ASP A 222 24.95 22.33 -4.80
C ASP A 222 24.90 21.08 -3.90
N ALA A 223 26.00 20.82 -3.18
CA ALA A 223 26.13 19.63 -2.34
C ALA A 223 25.11 19.58 -1.19
N LYS A 224 24.57 20.72 -0.73
CA LYS A 224 23.57 20.77 0.35
C LYS A 224 22.19 20.41 -0.19
N ALA A 225 21.77 21.02 -1.30
CA ALA A 225 20.52 20.74 -1.99
C ALA A 225 20.49 19.27 -2.47
N ARG A 226 21.58 18.79 -3.06
CA ARG A 226 21.72 17.38 -3.48
C ARG A 226 21.55 16.43 -2.29
N ARG A 227 22.20 16.70 -1.15
CA ARG A 227 22.03 15.90 0.08
C ARG A 227 20.60 15.95 0.62
N ALA A 228 19.92 17.10 0.54
CA ALA A 228 18.53 17.22 0.96
C ALA A 228 17.61 16.30 0.15
N VAL A 229 17.74 16.32 -1.19
CA VAL A 229 17.01 15.43 -2.10
C VAL A 229 17.28 13.96 -1.79
N LEU A 230 18.55 13.57 -1.63
CA LEU A 230 18.90 12.17 -1.34
C LEU A 230 18.37 11.66 0.01
N ARG A 231 18.09 12.54 0.99
CA ARG A 231 17.45 12.12 2.25
C ARG A 231 15.98 11.72 2.07
N GLY A 232 15.33 12.18 1.01
CA GLY A 232 13.96 11.79 0.66
C GLY A 232 13.86 10.41 -0.02
N LEU A 233 15.00 9.78 -0.33
CA LEU A 233 15.05 8.47 -0.98
C LEU A 233 15.30 7.33 0.02
N GLY A 234 14.75 6.16 -0.28
CA GLY A 234 15.09 4.92 0.42
C GLY A 234 16.54 4.47 0.15
N PRO A 235 17.09 3.55 0.97
CA PRO A 235 18.50 3.15 0.88
C PRO A 235 18.94 2.66 -0.50
N ASN A 236 18.12 1.86 -1.17
CA ASN A 236 18.44 1.29 -2.48
C ASN A 236 18.48 2.38 -3.59
N PRO A 237 17.42 3.19 -3.81
CA PRO A 237 17.51 4.31 -4.74
C PRO A 237 18.67 5.27 -4.47
N VAL A 238 19.00 5.56 -3.20
CA VAL A 238 20.16 6.41 -2.87
C VAL A 238 21.46 5.82 -3.40
N ALA A 239 21.69 4.51 -3.23
CA ALA A 239 22.89 3.85 -3.72
C ALA A 239 23.00 3.95 -5.24
N PHE A 240 21.92 3.66 -5.97
CA PHE A 240 21.89 3.76 -7.44
C PHE A 240 22.12 5.18 -7.95
N VAL A 241 21.49 6.19 -7.32
CA VAL A 241 21.71 7.60 -7.69
C VAL A 241 23.17 8.01 -7.48
N ARG A 242 23.77 7.60 -6.36
CA ARG A 242 25.18 7.92 -6.06
C ARG A 242 26.14 7.24 -7.04
N ALA A 243 25.90 5.99 -7.40
CA ALA A 243 26.69 5.28 -8.39
C ALA A 243 26.66 5.97 -9.77
N ALA A 244 25.51 6.54 -10.16
CA ALA A 244 25.36 7.16 -11.48
C ALA A 244 26.06 8.52 -11.62
N GLN A 245 26.25 9.26 -10.52
CA GLN A 245 26.70 10.65 -10.54
C GLN A 245 28.12 10.87 -11.12
N PRO A 246 29.15 10.09 -10.76
CA PRO A 246 30.50 10.27 -11.31
C PRO A 246 30.51 10.14 -12.83
N GLY A 247 29.84 9.11 -13.37
CA GLY A 247 29.76 8.88 -14.81
C GLY A 247 29.03 10.01 -15.54
N LEU A 248 27.91 10.50 -14.99
CA LEU A 248 27.16 11.62 -15.56
C LEU A 248 27.94 12.94 -15.59
N ALA A 249 28.75 13.20 -14.56
CA ALA A 249 29.59 14.40 -14.46
C ALA A 249 30.77 14.41 -15.44
N GLN A 250 31.21 13.22 -15.88
CA GLN A 250 32.35 13.03 -16.78
C GLN A 250 31.93 12.66 -18.21
N LEU A 251 30.65 12.79 -18.55
CA LEU A 251 30.16 12.47 -19.90
C LEU A 251 30.81 13.37 -20.96
N GLU A 252 31.16 12.76 -22.08
CA GLU A 252 31.55 13.44 -23.33
C GLU A 252 30.55 13.07 -24.44
N PRO A 253 29.81 14.03 -25.02
CA PRO A 253 29.71 15.43 -24.61
C PRO A 253 29.05 15.58 -23.23
N LEU A 254 29.25 16.74 -22.60
CA LEU A 254 28.68 17.06 -21.28
C LEU A 254 27.16 16.81 -21.29
N LEU A 255 26.62 16.37 -20.15
CA LEU A 255 25.19 16.04 -20.03
C LEU A 255 24.28 17.19 -20.51
N ALA A 256 24.65 18.44 -20.22
CA ALA A 256 23.88 19.61 -20.66
C ALA A 256 23.80 19.73 -22.18
N GLU A 257 24.92 19.55 -22.88
CA GLU A 257 24.98 19.57 -24.34
C GLU A 257 24.18 18.39 -24.93
N ARG A 258 24.37 17.20 -24.36
CA ARG A 258 23.68 15.98 -24.78
C ARG A 258 22.16 16.10 -24.68
N LEU A 259 21.66 16.73 -23.62
CA LEU A 259 20.23 16.97 -23.41
C LEU A 259 19.70 18.19 -24.19
N GLY A 260 20.56 18.95 -24.87
CA GLY A 260 20.19 20.18 -25.57
C GLY A 260 19.74 21.29 -24.62
N LEU A 261 20.34 21.38 -23.44
CA LEU A 261 19.98 22.36 -22.41
C LEU A 261 20.64 23.72 -22.71
N PRO A 262 19.90 24.83 -22.54
CA PRO A 262 20.48 26.16 -22.67
C PRO A 262 21.39 26.49 -21.48
N PRO A 263 22.27 27.50 -21.61
CA PRO A 263 23.05 28.05 -20.50
C PRO A 263 22.15 28.46 -19.32
N ARG A 264 22.71 28.42 -18.10
CA ARG A 264 21.96 28.62 -16.85
C ARG A 264 21.26 29.98 -16.80
N GLU A 265 21.85 30.99 -17.41
CA GLU A 265 21.36 32.36 -17.48
C GLU A 265 20.06 32.48 -18.29
N GLN A 266 19.76 31.49 -19.14
CA GLN A 266 18.57 31.43 -19.99
C GLN A 266 17.48 30.52 -19.42
N TRP A 267 17.68 29.96 -18.23
CA TRP A 267 16.69 29.08 -17.62
C TRP A 267 15.45 29.88 -17.19
N PRO A 268 14.24 29.33 -17.35
CA PRO A 268 13.05 29.99 -16.86
C PRO A 268 13.10 30.14 -15.33
N PRO A 269 12.45 31.16 -14.76
CA PRO A 269 12.29 31.26 -13.32
C PRO A 269 11.61 29.99 -12.78
N PRO A 270 11.93 29.57 -11.55
CA PRO A 270 11.21 28.45 -10.94
C PRO A 270 9.77 28.87 -10.68
N PRO A 271 8.78 27.97 -10.86
CA PRO A 271 7.40 28.27 -10.49
C PRO A 271 7.33 28.58 -8.99
N ALA A 272 6.48 29.53 -8.61
CA ALA A 272 6.29 29.88 -7.21
C ALA A 272 5.58 28.73 -6.49
N MET A 273 6.21 28.18 -5.44
CA MET A 273 5.61 27.08 -4.68
C MET A 273 4.22 27.46 -4.12
N SER A 274 4.04 28.71 -3.70
CA SER A 274 2.76 29.23 -3.21
C SER A 274 1.62 29.14 -4.24
N GLU A 275 1.92 29.29 -5.53
CA GLU A 275 0.93 29.13 -6.61
C GLU A 275 0.62 27.65 -6.83
N LEU A 276 1.67 26.81 -6.85
CA LEU A 276 1.54 25.38 -7.05
C LEU A 276 0.81 24.68 -5.91
N VAL A 277 0.88 25.21 -4.68
CA VAL A 277 0.22 24.66 -3.47
C VAL A 277 -1.01 25.46 -3.04
N ALA A 278 -1.39 26.50 -3.78
CA ALA A 278 -2.60 27.26 -3.50
C ALA A 278 -3.82 26.32 -3.43
N PRO A 279 -4.82 26.62 -2.59
CA PRO A 279 -6.05 25.83 -2.52
C PRO A 279 -6.61 25.56 -3.91
N LEU A 280 -7.06 24.32 -4.14
CA LEU A 280 -7.77 24.00 -5.37
C LEU A 280 -9.16 24.65 -5.27
N HIS A 281 -9.53 25.47 -6.25
CA HIS A 281 -10.86 26.06 -6.29
C HIS A 281 -11.82 24.99 -6.81
N ASP A 282 -12.63 24.44 -5.90
CA ASP A 282 -13.68 23.49 -6.23
C ASP A 282 -14.97 24.25 -6.59
N GLU A 283 -14.92 25.12 -7.62
CA GLU A 283 -16.09 25.92 -8.05
C GLU A 283 -17.27 25.05 -8.50
N ASP A 284 -17.02 23.76 -8.81
CA ASP A 284 -18.01 22.78 -9.27
C ASP A 284 -18.32 21.66 -8.27
N GLU A 285 -17.70 21.61 -7.08
CA GLU A 285 -18.09 20.60 -6.08
C GLU A 285 -19.24 21.15 -5.21
N PRO A 286 -20.47 20.62 -5.31
CA PRO A 286 -21.45 20.88 -4.25
C PRO A 286 -20.82 20.47 -2.93
N GLU A 287 -21.08 21.22 -1.84
CA GLU A 287 -20.64 20.90 -0.48
C GLU A 287 -20.92 19.40 -0.21
N SER A 288 -19.92 18.56 -0.48
CA SER A 288 -20.06 17.14 -0.34
C SER A 288 -20.00 16.84 1.14
N GLU A 289 -20.84 15.91 1.60
CA GLU A 289 -20.76 15.45 2.98
C GLU A 289 -19.31 15.08 3.28
N PRO A 290 -18.77 15.49 4.44
CA PRO A 290 -17.36 15.32 4.75
C PRO A 290 -16.95 13.87 4.51
N GLU A 291 -16.02 13.67 3.56
CA GLU A 291 -15.56 12.32 3.20
C GLU A 291 -15.08 11.60 4.46
N GLU A 292 -15.63 10.42 4.69
CA GLU A 292 -15.19 9.62 5.83
C GLU A 292 -13.77 9.09 5.59
N ARG A 293 -12.85 9.37 6.51
CA ARG A 293 -11.44 8.96 6.44
C ARG A 293 -11.31 7.44 6.42
N LYS A 294 -11.07 6.86 5.25
CA LYS A 294 -10.87 5.40 5.07
C LYS A 294 -9.55 4.88 5.61
N ASP A 295 -8.59 5.77 5.87
CA ASP A 295 -7.28 5.46 6.45
C ASP A 295 -7.34 5.31 7.98
N GLU A 296 -8.35 5.89 8.61
CA GLU A 296 -8.65 5.61 10.01
C GLU A 296 -9.29 4.22 10.07
N ASP A 297 -8.50 3.22 10.47
CA ASP A 297 -9.08 2.00 11.01
C ASP A 297 -9.98 2.46 12.16
N ARG A 298 -11.30 2.50 11.94
CA ARG A 298 -12.35 2.71 12.97
C ARG A 298 -12.12 1.81 14.19
N GLY A 299 -11.23 0.84 14.03
CA GLY A 299 -10.80 -0.12 15.00
C GLY A 299 -11.81 -1.22 15.01
N ILE A 300 -11.86 -1.90 16.13
CA ILE A 300 -12.80 -2.99 16.31
C ILE A 300 -14.22 -2.42 16.54
N LYS A 301 -14.36 -1.16 16.96
CA LYS A 301 -15.63 -0.63 17.46
C LYS A 301 -16.66 -0.49 16.32
N GLY A 302 -17.79 -1.19 16.44
CA GLY A 302 -18.85 -1.18 15.43
C GLY A 302 -18.51 -1.88 14.10
N MET A 303 -17.34 -2.52 13.97
CA MET A 303 -16.89 -3.14 12.70
C MET A 303 -17.87 -4.20 12.15
N ASN A 304 -18.65 -4.83 13.01
CA ASN A 304 -19.63 -5.86 12.67
C ASN A 304 -21.07 -5.45 13.04
N GLU A 305 -21.37 -4.16 13.19
CA GLU A 305 -22.73 -3.72 13.53
C GLU A 305 -23.76 -4.29 12.53
N GLY A 306 -24.77 -5.00 13.06
CA GLY A 306 -25.80 -5.70 12.28
C GLY A 306 -25.35 -7.00 11.59
N ARG A 307 -24.06 -7.36 11.61
CA ARG A 307 -23.54 -8.61 11.02
C ARG A 307 -23.53 -9.76 12.04
N PRO A 308 -23.71 -11.01 11.62
CA PRO A 308 -23.64 -12.16 12.51
C PRO A 308 -22.22 -12.38 13.02
N VAL A 309 -22.09 -12.62 14.32
CA VAL A 309 -20.88 -13.11 14.98
C VAL A 309 -21.23 -14.29 15.88
N PHE A 310 -20.22 -15.03 16.32
CA PHE A 310 -20.40 -16.23 17.11
C PHE A 310 -19.60 -16.14 18.41
N ARG A 311 -20.09 -16.81 19.44
CA ARG A 311 -19.38 -16.98 20.69
C ARG A 311 -18.44 -18.18 20.57
N VAL A 312 -17.14 -17.95 20.61
CA VAL A 312 -16.14 -19.01 20.63
C VAL A 312 -15.96 -19.47 22.07
N GLU A 313 -16.38 -20.69 22.38
CA GLU A 313 -16.15 -21.31 23.67
C GLU A 313 -14.83 -22.08 23.66
N ARG A 314 -13.89 -21.63 24.48
CA ARG A 314 -12.62 -22.33 24.70
C ARG A 314 -12.51 -22.78 26.14
N SER A 315 -11.99 -23.98 26.33
CA SER A 315 -11.60 -24.42 27.66
C SER A 315 -10.43 -23.59 28.19
N MET A 316 -10.56 -23.06 29.41
CA MET A 316 -9.44 -22.41 30.10
C MET A 316 -8.42 -23.40 30.69
N ALA A 317 -8.67 -24.71 30.62
CA ALA A 317 -7.88 -25.76 31.26
C ALA A 317 -6.38 -25.55 31.05
N LEU A 318 -5.92 -25.44 29.80
CA LEU A 318 -4.50 -25.32 29.50
C LEU A 318 -3.90 -23.99 29.99
N ARG A 319 -4.67 -22.89 29.93
CA ARG A 319 -4.20 -21.58 30.37
C ARG A 319 -4.09 -21.52 31.89
N LEU A 320 -5.10 -22.01 32.61
CA LEU A 320 -5.14 -22.03 34.06
C LEU A 320 -4.09 -22.99 34.63
N ALA A 321 -3.92 -24.17 34.01
CA ALA A 321 -2.85 -25.12 34.35
C ALA A 321 -1.47 -24.48 34.25
N LYS A 322 -1.18 -23.76 33.16
CA LYS A 322 0.09 -23.04 33.00
C LYS A 322 0.25 -21.90 34.01
N MET A 323 -0.81 -21.12 34.24
CA MET A 323 -0.80 -19.99 35.20
C MET A 323 -0.55 -20.45 36.64
N LEU A 324 -0.97 -21.67 37.01
CA LEU A 324 -0.72 -22.22 38.33
C LEU A 324 0.62 -22.97 38.41
N ALA A 325 0.94 -23.82 37.43
CA ALA A 325 2.13 -24.67 37.49
C ALA A 325 3.44 -23.88 37.29
N LEU A 326 3.48 -22.93 36.35
CA LEU A 326 4.73 -22.27 35.97
C LEU A 326 5.28 -21.37 37.09
N PRO A 327 4.49 -20.49 37.75
CA PRO A 327 4.99 -19.68 38.85
C PRO A 327 5.44 -20.52 40.04
N THR A 328 4.74 -21.61 40.35
CA THR A 328 5.16 -22.54 41.43
C THR A 328 6.49 -23.20 41.11
N ALA A 329 6.70 -23.67 39.88
CA ALA A 329 7.97 -24.25 39.46
C ALA A 329 9.11 -23.22 39.52
N MET A 330 8.86 -21.98 39.06
CA MET A 330 9.84 -20.89 39.10
C MET A 330 10.18 -20.48 40.55
N LEU A 331 9.17 -20.36 41.42
CA LEU A 331 9.38 -20.03 42.82
C LEU A 331 10.18 -21.13 43.54
N GLY A 332 9.88 -22.40 43.25
CA GLY A 332 10.65 -23.54 43.78
C GLY A 332 12.12 -23.52 43.33
N MET A 333 12.38 -23.15 42.07
CA MET A 333 13.76 -22.99 41.55
C MET A 333 14.51 -21.84 42.22
N VAL A 334 13.83 -20.71 42.50
CA VAL A 334 14.43 -19.56 43.19
C VAL A 334 14.69 -19.89 44.66
N ALA A 335 13.71 -20.46 45.37
CA ALA A 335 13.84 -20.86 46.77
C ALA A 335 14.93 -21.90 46.98
N GLY A 336 15.08 -22.87 46.06
CA GLY A 336 16.16 -23.86 46.13
C GLY A 336 17.57 -23.29 45.87
N ARG A 337 17.69 -22.08 45.29
CA ARG A 337 18.97 -21.39 45.12
C ARG A 337 19.29 -20.39 46.21
N MET A 338 18.28 -19.82 46.85
CA MET A 338 18.51 -18.86 47.93
C MET A 338 18.70 -19.63 49.25
N GLN A 339 19.78 -19.35 49.97
CA GLN A 339 20.06 -19.88 51.32
C GLN A 339 19.11 -19.27 52.37
N LEU A 340 17.81 -19.43 52.17
CA LEU A 340 16.74 -18.95 53.06
C LEU A 340 16.51 -19.90 54.25
N GLY A 341 17.36 -20.91 54.44
CA GLY A 341 17.24 -21.87 55.55
C GLY A 341 16.07 -22.85 55.41
N ILE A 342 15.42 -22.91 54.25
CA ILE A 342 14.34 -23.85 53.94
C ILE A 342 14.86 -24.82 52.87
N ASP A 343 15.22 -26.04 53.29
CA ASP A 343 15.59 -27.13 52.38
C ASP A 343 14.33 -27.70 51.72
N LEU A 344 13.92 -27.09 50.62
CA LEU A 344 12.80 -27.57 49.80
C LEU A 344 13.38 -28.39 48.64
N PRO A 345 13.36 -29.74 48.70
CA PRO A 345 13.96 -30.56 47.67
C PRO A 345 13.23 -30.34 46.33
N MET A 346 13.99 -30.18 45.25
CA MET A 346 13.47 -29.86 43.90
C MET A 346 12.31 -30.79 43.46
N GLY A 347 12.36 -32.07 43.86
CA GLY A 347 11.28 -33.02 43.58
C GLY A 347 9.92 -32.63 44.18
N GLN A 348 9.89 -32.05 45.38
CA GLN A 348 8.66 -31.57 46.01
C GLN A 348 8.10 -30.34 45.29
N ALA A 349 8.96 -29.42 44.85
CA ALA A 349 8.54 -28.25 44.07
C ALA A 349 7.94 -28.64 42.72
N ILE A 350 8.56 -29.60 42.02
CA ILE A 350 8.05 -30.13 40.75
C ILE A 350 6.72 -30.87 40.97
N ALA A 351 6.62 -31.70 42.00
CA ALA A 351 5.39 -32.40 42.33
C ALA A 351 4.24 -31.43 42.67
N ALA A 352 4.51 -30.38 43.44
CA ALA A 352 3.55 -29.33 43.76
C ALA A 352 3.10 -28.56 42.51
N ALA A 353 4.04 -28.20 41.62
CA ALA A 353 3.72 -27.54 40.35
C ALA A 353 2.85 -28.44 39.44
N ALA A 354 3.15 -29.75 39.38
CA ALA A 354 2.36 -30.71 38.62
C ALA A 354 0.94 -30.87 39.21
N ALA A 355 0.82 -30.97 40.54
CA ALA A 355 -0.47 -31.05 41.22
C ALA A 355 -1.32 -29.80 40.98
N LEU A 356 -0.75 -28.60 41.13
CA LEU A 356 -1.42 -27.33 40.84
C LEU A 356 -1.77 -27.18 39.35
N GLY A 357 -0.92 -27.70 38.46
CA GLY A 357 -1.22 -27.79 37.04
C GLY A 357 -2.43 -28.69 36.75
N ALA A 358 -2.52 -29.86 37.40
CA ALA A 358 -3.65 -30.75 37.28
C ALA A 358 -4.94 -30.13 37.84
N VAL A 359 -4.87 -29.46 38.99
CA VAL A 359 -6.00 -28.67 39.53
C VAL A 359 -6.42 -27.59 38.53
N GLY A 360 -5.48 -26.88 37.93
CA GLY A 360 -5.74 -25.90 36.88
C GLY A 360 -6.41 -26.49 35.64
N LEU A 361 -6.03 -27.70 35.22
CA LEU A 361 -6.68 -28.41 34.12
C LEU A 361 -8.15 -28.74 34.45
N VAL A 362 -8.41 -29.26 35.65
CA VAL A 362 -9.76 -29.63 36.09
C VAL A 362 -10.64 -28.39 36.22
N VAL A 363 -10.21 -27.39 37.00
CA VAL A 363 -10.97 -26.15 37.21
C VAL A 363 -11.14 -25.38 35.91
N GLY A 364 -10.10 -25.26 35.09
CA GLY A 364 -10.18 -24.56 33.82
C GLY A 364 -11.04 -25.29 32.76
N ARG A 365 -11.33 -26.59 32.95
CA ARG A 365 -12.33 -27.30 32.13
C ARG A 365 -13.76 -26.90 32.50
N MET A 366 -13.99 -26.48 33.74
CA MET A 366 -15.31 -26.06 34.23
C MET A 366 -15.63 -24.59 33.91
N ILE A 367 -14.62 -23.78 33.56
CA ILE A 367 -14.78 -22.36 33.28
C ILE A 367 -14.58 -22.11 31.78
N PRO A 368 -15.66 -21.94 30.99
CA PRO A 368 -15.53 -21.61 29.57
C PRO A 368 -15.07 -20.15 29.39
N ASP A 369 -14.02 -19.93 28.61
CA ASP A 369 -13.68 -18.59 28.08
C ASP A 369 -14.49 -18.37 26.81
N ARG A 370 -15.37 -17.38 26.86
CA ARG A 370 -16.31 -17.04 25.79
C ARG A 370 -15.83 -15.75 25.14
N ARG A 371 -15.49 -15.81 23.85
CA ARG A 371 -14.99 -14.64 23.11
C ARG A 371 -15.73 -14.44 21.80
N CYS A 372 -15.75 -13.22 21.31
CA CYS A 372 -16.23 -12.92 19.97
C CYS A 372 -15.39 -13.67 18.91
N SER A 373 -16.07 -14.24 17.90
CA SER A 373 -15.44 -14.98 16.80
C SER A 373 -14.63 -14.11 15.84
N GLU A 374 -14.85 -12.79 15.83
CA GLU A 374 -14.12 -11.85 14.98
C GLU A 374 -12.63 -11.79 15.41
N PRO A 375 -11.68 -12.20 14.53
CA PRO A 375 -10.26 -12.26 14.87
C PRO A 375 -9.66 -10.95 15.37
N LYS A 376 -10.11 -9.80 14.84
CA LYS A 376 -9.67 -8.50 15.33
C LYS A 376 -10.27 -8.15 16.69
N CYS A 377 -11.47 -8.65 17.00
CA CYS A 377 -12.22 -8.29 18.20
C CYS A 377 -11.79 -9.06 19.45
N GLY A 378 -12.05 -10.37 19.48
CA GLY A 378 -11.69 -11.25 20.61
C GLY A 378 -12.22 -10.85 22.00
N THR A 379 -13.17 -9.91 22.09
CA THR A 379 -13.76 -9.42 23.34
C THR A 379 -14.45 -10.56 24.10
N ALA A 380 -14.33 -10.57 25.42
CA ALA A 380 -15.03 -11.52 26.28
C ALA A 380 -16.55 -11.27 26.21
N LEU A 381 -17.32 -12.34 26.06
CA LEU A 381 -18.77 -12.29 25.91
C LEU A 381 -19.45 -12.99 27.08
N ASP A 382 -20.39 -12.30 27.71
CA ASP A 382 -21.30 -12.91 28.65
C ASP A 382 -22.31 -13.80 27.90
N PRO A 383 -22.74 -14.95 28.45
CA PRO A 383 -23.80 -15.80 27.86
C PRO A 383 -25.08 -15.05 27.48
N GLU A 384 -25.49 -14.04 28.24
CA GLU A 384 -26.75 -13.32 28.03
C GLU A 384 -26.65 -12.23 26.95
N MET A 385 -25.43 -11.87 26.54
CA MET A 385 -25.24 -10.88 25.48
C MET A 385 -25.78 -11.41 24.14
N LYS A 386 -26.65 -10.61 23.52
CA LYS A 386 -27.14 -10.81 22.15
C LYS A 386 -26.32 -10.03 21.11
N VAL A 387 -25.56 -9.03 21.56
CA VAL A 387 -24.73 -8.17 20.71
C VAL A 387 -23.36 -8.04 21.36
N CYS A 388 -22.29 -8.10 20.56
CA CYS A 388 -20.94 -7.89 21.05
C CYS A 388 -20.72 -6.40 21.40
N PRO A 389 -20.31 -6.06 22.62
CA PRO A 389 -20.21 -4.66 23.06
C PRO A 389 -19.07 -3.87 22.40
N LEU A 390 -18.10 -4.56 21.79
CA LEU A 390 -17.01 -3.92 21.07
C LEU A 390 -17.33 -3.80 19.58
N CYS A 391 -17.47 -4.92 18.87
CA CYS A 391 -17.67 -4.87 17.41
C CYS A 391 -19.11 -4.62 16.94
N GLY A 392 -20.11 -4.64 17.82
CA GLY A 392 -21.51 -4.42 17.45
C GLY A 392 -22.20 -5.60 16.76
N GLY A 393 -21.49 -6.72 16.54
CA GLY A 393 -22.07 -7.90 15.87
C GLY A 393 -23.13 -8.61 16.68
N THR A 394 -24.17 -9.11 16.00
CA THR A 394 -25.26 -9.90 16.58
C THR A 394 -24.79 -11.33 16.84
N ILE A 395 -24.90 -11.81 18.07
CA ILE A 395 -24.42 -13.14 18.48
C ILE A 395 -25.46 -14.18 18.08
N MET A 396 -25.17 -14.94 17.02
CA MET A 396 -26.12 -15.90 16.43
C MET A 396 -25.95 -17.34 16.94
N GLY A 397 -24.87 -17.63 17.67
CA GLY A 397 -24.64 -18.98 18.19
C GLY A 397 -23.30 -19.16 18.89
N VAL A 398 -23.01 -20.41 19.23
CA VAL A 398 -21.77 -20.85 19.88
C VAL A 398 -20.99 -21.76 18.93
N ILE A 399 -19.69 -21.53 18.81
CA ILE A 399 -18.73 -22.37 18.10
C ILE A 399 -17.57 -22.75 19.03
N HIS A 400 -16.87 -23.84 18.75
CA HIS A 400 -15.77 -24.31 19.61
C HIS A 400 -14.40 -23.88 19.11
N HIS A 401 -14.29 -23.57 17.81
CA HIS A 401 -13.03 -23.13 17.22
C HIS A 401 -13.25 -21.97 16.22
N PRO A 402 -12.40 -20.92 16.18
CA PRO A 402 -12.59 -19.78 15.26
C PRO A 402 -12.64 -20.14 13.78
N ARG A 403 -12.05 -21.29 13.40
CA ARG A 403 -12.09 -21.79 12.00
C ARG A 403 -13.48 -22.28 11.59
N GLU A 404 -14.34 -22.60 12.55
CA GLU A 404 -15.73 -23.03 12.30
C GLU A 404 -16.65 -21.85 11.95
N ARG A 405 -16.15 -20.61 12.06
CA ARG A 405 -16.92 -19.40 11.78
C ARG A 405 -17.57 -19.42 10.39
N LEU A 406 -16.80 -19.70 9.34
CA LEU A 406 -17.32 -19.70 7.96
C LEU A 406 -18.44 -20.73 7.78
N ALA A 407 -18.25 -21.93 8.33
CA ALA A 407 -19.28 -22.98 8.28
C ALA A 407 -20.54 -22.60 9.06
N ALA A 408 -20.40 -21.86 10.17
CA ALA A 408 -21.53 -21.39 10.95
C ALA A 408 -22.30 -20.25 10.25
N GLU A 409 -21.59 -19.34 9.56
CA GLU A 409 -22.19 -18.29 8.71
C GLU A 409 -22.96 -18.92 7.55
N GLU A 410 -22.39 -19.91 6.85
CA GLU A 410 -23.05 -20.65 5.78
C GLU A 410 -24.27 -21.46 6.26
N ALA A 411 -24.23 -21.97 7.49
CA ALA A 411 -25.37 -22.67 8.08
C ALA A 411 -26.52 -21.69 8.41
N LEU A 412 -26.19 -20.50 8.89
CA LEU A 412 -27.18 -19.45 9.17
C LEU A 412 -27.87 -18.97 7.89
N ALA A 413 -27.09 -18.65 6.84
CA ALA A 413 -27.61 -18.20 5.55
C ALA A 413 -28.58 -19.23 4.93
N ARG A 414 -28.24 -20.52 4.98
CA ARG A 414 -29.12 -21.60 4.50
C ARG A 414 -30.42 -21.72 5.31
N GLY A 415 -30.39 -21.42 6.61
CA GLY A 415 -31.57 -21.42 7.46
C GLY A 415 -32.52 -20.26 7.15
N GLU A 416 -31.96 -19.09 6.88
CA GLU A 416 -32.72 -17.90 6.46
C GLU A 416 -33.40 -18.14 5.09
N GLU A 417 -32.68 -18.67 4.11
CA GLU A 417 -33.25 -19.01 2.79
C GLU A 417 -34.39 -20.05 2.87
N ALA A 418 -34.26 -21.05 3.75
CA ALA A 418 -35.32 -22.04 3.93
C ALA A 418 -36.58 -21.42 4.56
N THR A 419 -36.40 -20.55 5.55
CA THR A 419 -37.51 -19.86 6.23
C THR A 419 -38.25 -18.90 5.28
N GLU A 420 -37.52 -18.20 4.41
CA GLU A 420 -38.13 -17.33 3.39
C GLU A 420 -38.91 -18.10 2.33
N ARG A 421 -38.42 -19.26 1.88
CA ARG A 421 -39.17 -20.13 0.95
C ARG A 421 -40.47 -20.63 1.57
N ASP A 422 -40.41 -21.12 2.80
CA ASP A 422 -41.60 -21.60 3.52
C ASP A 422 -42.61 -20.47 3.78
N ALA A 423 -42.15 -19.24 3.98
CA ALA A 423 -43.00 -18.06 4.13
C ALA A 423 -43.66 -17.63 2.79
N GLY A 424 -42.93 -17.72 1.67
CA GLY A 424 -43.46 -17.39 0.34
C GLY A 424 -44.52 -18.37 -0.18
N ASP A 425 -44.42 -19.65 0.19
CA ASP A 425 -45.40 -20.66 -0.20
C ASP A 425 -46.72 -20.59 0.60
N ALA A 426 -46.76 -19.83 1.69
CA ALA A 426 -47.94 -19.68 2.54
C ALA A 426 -48.92 -18.57 2.08
N GLU A 427 -48.55 -17.73 1.12
CA GLU A 427 -49.33 -16.53 0.73
C GLU A 427 -49.76 -16.54 -0.75
N GLU A 428 -50.71 -17.42 -1.09
CA GLU A 428 -51.82 -17.08 -2.01
C GLU A 428 -52.90 -18.19 -2.01
N PRO A 429 -53.97 -18.09 -1.19
CA PRO A 429 -55.17 -18.88 -1.45
C PRO A 429 -55.79 -18.38 -2.76
N ARG A 430 -55.52 -19.09 -3.86
CA ARG A 430 -56.21 -18.90 -5.15
C ARG A 430 -57.72 -18.86 -4.93
N VAL A 431 -58.29 -17.65 -4.95
CA VAL A 431 -59.73 -17.44 -4.93
C VAL A 431 -60.31 -18.07 -6.19
N LYS A 432 -60.93 -19.24 -6.04
CA LYS A 432 -61.70 -19.90 -7.09
C LYS A 432 -62.95 -19.05 -7.39
N THR A 433 -62.86 -18.12 -8.32
CA THR A 433 -64.03 -17.47 -8.92
C THR A 433 -64.73 -18.48 -9.83
N GLY A 434 -65.73 -19.17 -9.26
CA GLY A 434 -66.60 -20.08 -9.99
C GLY A 434 -67.51 -19.30 -10.96
N SER A 435 -67.20 -19.37 -12.25
CA SER A 435 -68.11 -18.95 -13.31
C SER A 435 -69.10 -20.08 -13.59
N LYS A 436 -70.35 -19.90 -13.14
CA LYS A 436 -71.46 -20.82 -13.39
C LYS A 436 -72.15 -20.40 -14.69
N ALA A 437 -71.83 -21.09 -15.78
CA ALA A 437 -72.58 -21.00 -17.03
C ALA A 437 -73.85 -21.86 -16.91
N THR A 438 -75.01 -21.22 -16.94
CA THR A 438 -76.31 -21.85 -17.18
C THR A 438 -76.67 -21.66 -18.65
N SER A 439 -76.67 -22.76 -19.39
CA SER A 439 -77.34 -22.93 -20.67
C SER A 439 -78.50 -23.89 -20.46
N GLU A 440 -79.74 -23.46 -20.71
CA GLU A 440 -80.81 -24.39 -21.06
C GLU A 440 -81.82 -23.70 -21.98
N SER A 441 -82.04 -24.38 -23.09
CA SER A 441 -82.91 -24.05 -24.21
C SER A 441 -84.27 -24.74 -24.05
N SER A 442 -85.37 -24.01 -24.20
CA SER A 442 -86.64 -24.43 -24.84
C SER A 442 -87.55 -23.22 -25.02
#